data_AF-A0A971JCY5-F1
#
_entry.id   AF-A0A971JCY5-F1
#
_cell.length_a   1.000
_cell.length_b   1.000
_cell.length_c   1.000
_cell.angle_alpha   90.00
_cell.angle_beta   90.00
_cell.angle_gamma   90.00
#
_symmetry.space_group_name_H-M   'P 1'
#
loop_
_entity.id
_entity.type
_entity.pdbx_description
1 polymer ?
#
loop_
_entity_poly.entity_id
_entity_poly.type
_entity_poly.pdbx_seq_one_letter_code
_entity_poly.pdbx_strand_id
1 'polypeptide(L)'
;MGYISEEAKQEIIKRYSPQRYEHVKNVIELAIHLAERHSADGEKAYVAALLHDIAKDMEVKDMVKMLESADIFIDKEYHTANILHGPCAAVIAYEDYDIDDEEILYAIYYHTFGRAGMGKMEKVIFIADAAEKGRTYKNVGKIRK
;
A
#
# COMPACT_ATOMS: atom_id res chain seq x y z
N MET A 1 -7.78 12.43 13.24
CA MET A 1 -7.78 11.58 12.04
C MET A 1 -8.39 10.26 12.44
N GLY A 2 -9.43 9.83 11.73
CA GLY A 2 -10.41 8.82 12.15
C GLY A 2 -9.97 7.37 12.00
N TYR A 3 -8.90 7.08 11.24
CA TYR A 3 -8.50 5.70 10.93
C TYR A 3 -7.32 5.16 11.76
N ILE A 4 -6.33 5.99 12.10
CA ILE A 4 -5.11 5.54 12.80
C ILE A 4 -4.71 6.57 13.86
N SER A 5 -4.42 6.10 15.08
CA SER A 5 -3.93 6.92 16.19
C SER A 5 -2.49 7.44 15.96
N GLU A 6 -2.09 8.48 16.67
CA GLU A 6 -0.72 8.99 16.55
C GLU A 6 0.32 7.96 17.04
N GLU A 7 -0.03 7.18 18.04
CA GLU A 7 0.81 6.10 18.56
C GLU A 7 1.05 5.01 17.49
N ALA A 8 -0.01 4.58 16.81
CA ALA A 8 0.07 3.59 15.75
C ALA A 8 0.89 4.10 14.56
N LYS A 9 0.74 5.38 14.17
CA LYS A 9 1.60 5.99 13.14
C LYS A 9 3.08 5.91 13.51
N GLN A 10 3.43 6.21 14.76
CA GLN A 10 4.83 6.15 15.21
C GLN A 10 5.37 4.71 15.22
N GLU A 11 4.53 3.72 15.49
CA GLU A 11 4.92 2.31 15.41
C GLU A 11 5.14 1.88 13.95
N ILE A 12 4.20 2.19 13.04
CA ILE A 12 4.32 1.89 11.60
C ILE A 12 5.62 2.48 11.03
N ILE A 13 5.92 3.74 11.35
CA ILE A 13 7.13 4.41 10.86
C ILE A 13 8.40 3.69 11.33
N LYS A 14 8.42 3.14 12.54
CA LYS A 14 9.57 2.41 13.10
C LYS A 14 9.78 1.04 12.44
N ARG A 15 8.75 0.46 11.81
CA ARG A 15 8.88 -0.78 11.04
C ARG A 15 9.66 -0.59 9.74
N TYR A 16 9.66 0.61 9.19
CA TYR A 16 10.30 0.90 7.91
C TYR A 16 11.81 1.15 8.04
N SER A 17 12.58 0.60 7.11
CA SER A 17 13.95 1.07 6.87
C SER A 17 13.95 2.55 6.46
N PRO A 18 15.04 3.31 6.68
CA PRO A 18 15.11 4.72 6.30
C PRO A 18 14.77 4.97 4.83
N GLN A 19 15.22 4.08 3.94
CA GLN A 19 14.95 4.16 2.50
C GLN A 19 13.47 3.90 2.18
N ARG A 20 12.86 2.91 2.85
CA ARG A 20 11.44 2.59 2.68
C ARG A 20 10.56 3.72 3.22
N TYR A 21 10.94 4.30 4.36
CA TYR A 21 10.17 5.39 4.93
C TYR A 21 10.18 6.63 4.04
N GLU A 22 11.31 6.96 3.41
CA GLU A 22 11.35 8.04 2.44
C GLU A 22 10.48 7.76 1.21
N HIS A 23 10.47 6.52 0.72
CA HIS A 23 9.54 6.07 -0.32
C HIS A 23 8.08 6.29 0.12
N VAL A 24 7.69 5.76 1.28
CA VAL A 24 6.33 5.88 1.83
C VAL A 24 5.91 7.35 1.99
N LYS A 25 6.79 8.22 2.48
CA LYS A 25 6.52 9.67 2.57
C LYS A 25 6.20 10.29 1.22
N ASN A 26 6.96 9.94 0.20
CA ASN A 26 6.76 10.47 -1.14
C ASN A 26 5.47 9.92 -1.79
N VAL A 27 5.14 8.65 -1.52
CA VAL A 27 3.86 8.05 -1.92
C VAL A 27 2.70 8.75 -1.23
N ILE A 28 2.79 9.03 0.07
CA ILE A 28 1.76 9.77 0.83
C ILE A 28 1.52 11.15 0.21
N GLU A 29 2.58 11.92 -0.06
CA GLU A 29 2.47 13.26 -0.63
C GLU A 29 1.75 13.22 -2.00
N LEU A 30 2.16 12.29 -2.87
CA LEU A 30 1.55 12.15 -4.19
C LEU A 30 0.13 11.57 -4.13
N ALA A 31 -0.14 10.62 -3.24
CA ALA A 31 -1.45 10.00 -3.08
C ALA A 31 -2.50 11.01 -2.62
N ILE A 32 -2.18 11.86 -1.64
CA ILE A 32 -3.07 12.94 -1.20
C ILE A 32 -3.34 13.91 -2.35
N HIS A 33 -2.29 14.33 -3.06
CA HIS A 33 -2.44 15.23 -4.20
C HIS A 33 -3.35 14.65 -5.30
N LEU A 34 -3.17 13.37 -5.63
CA LEU A 34 -4.00 12.67 -6.61
C LEU A 34 -5.44 12.51 -6.11
N ALA A 35 -5.63 12.21 -4.81
CA ALA A 35 -6.95 12.08 -4.22
C ALA A 35 -7.74 13.39 -4.32
N GLU A 36 -7.14 14.51 -3.94
CA GLU A 36 -7.74 15.84 -4.07
C GLU A 36 -8.10 16.17 -5.52
N ARG A 37 -7.16 15.94 -6.45
CA ARG A 37 -7.35 16.22 -7.88
C ARG A 37 -8.49 15.41 -8.50
N HIS A 38 -8.72 14.19 -8.03
CA HIS A 38 -9.69 13.26 -8.59
C HIS A 38 -10.95 13.07 -7.72
N SER A 39 -11.14 13.95 -6.73
CA SER A 39 -12.27 13.92 -5.80
C SER A 39 -12.43 12.53 -5.15
N ALA A 40 -11.32 12.03 -4.59
CA ALA A 40 -11.26 10.90 -3.67
C ALA A 40 -10.91 11.42 -2.26
N ASP A 41 -11.13 10.58 -1.25
CA ASP A 41 -10.89 10.95 0.14
C ASP A 41 -9.38 11.01 0.46
N GLY A 42 -8.89 12.19 0.84
CA GLY A 42 -7.47 12.40 1.15
C GLY A 42 -7.00 11.70 2.42
N GLU A 43 -7.89 11.48 3.39
CA GLU A 43 -7.55 10.77 4.63
C GLU A 43 -7.41 9.28 4.37
N LYS A 44 -8.32 8.68 3.60
CA LYS A 44 -8.17 7.30 3.13
C LYS A 44 -6.90 7.11 2.30
N ALA A 45 -6.59 8.06 1.43
CA ALA A 45 -5.36 8.02 0.62
C ALA A 45 -4.10 8.07 1.48
N TYR A 46 -4.08 8.90 2.52
CA TYR A 46 -2.98 8.93 3.49
C TYR A 46 -2.78 7.57 4.17
N VAL A 47 -3.85 6.97 4.68
CA VAL A 47 -3.81 5.70 5.41
C VAL A 47 -3.35 4.56 4.49
N ALA A 48 -3.96 4.44 3.30
CA ALA A 48 -3.58 3.42 2.33
C ALA A 48 -2.11 3.57 1.91
N ALA A 49 -1.65 4.81 1.64
CA ALA A 49 -0.25 5.07 1.30
C ALA A 49 0.71 4.77 2.46
N LEU A 50 0.33 5.05 3.71
CA LEU A 50 1.15 4.76 4.89
C LEU A 50 1.38 3.25 5.08
N LEU A 51 0.37 2.44 4.77
CA LEU A 51 0.39 0.99 5.03
C LEU A 51 0.73 0.12 3.82
N HIS A 52 0.69 0.63 2.57
CA HIS A 52 0.79 -0.19 1.35
C HIS A 52 1.99 -1.16 1.32
N ASP A 53 3.12 -0.73 1.88
CA ASP A 53 4.41 -1.43 1.81
C ASP A 53 4.80 -2.06 3.17
N ILE A 54 3.91 -2.11 4.17
CA ILE A 54 4.25 -2.53 5.54
C ILE A 54 4.78 -3.96 5.64
N ALA A 55 4.35 -4.82 4.71
CA ALA A 55 4.81 -6.21 4.62
C ALA A 55 6.03 -6.39 3.69
N LYS A 56 6.54 -5.33 3.06
CA LYS A 56 7.46 -5.45 1.91
C LYS A 56 8.81 -6.11 2.22
N ASP A 57 9.25 -6.04 3.46
CA ASP A 57 10.51 -6.61 3.92
C ASP A 57 10.33 -7.98 4.62
N MET A 58 9.12 -8.58 4.57
CA MET A 58 8.88 -9.94 5.07
C MET A 58 9.44 -11.02 4.14
N GLU A 59 9.80 -12.17 4.71
CA GLU A 59 10.19 -13.35 3.93
C GLU A 59 8.96 -13.99 3.25
N VAL A 60 9.14 -14.45 2.01
CA VAL A 60 8.05 -15.06 1.21
C VAL A 60 7.36 -16.22 1.96
N LYS A 61 8.13 -17.05 2.66
CA LYS A 61 7.59 -18.18 3.44
C LYS A 61 6.63 -17.73 4.55
N ASP A 62 6.88 -16.55 5.13
CA ASP A 62 6.10 -16.04 6.26
C ASP A 62 4.87 -15.28 5.72
N MET A 63 5.02 -14.60 4.58
CA MET A 63 3.88 -14.07 3.81
C MET A 63 2.88 -15.17 3.43
N VAL A 64 3.35 -16.29 2.89
CA VAL A 64 2.47 -17.41 2.50
C VAL A 64 1.69 -17.94 3.71
N LYS A 65 2.36 -18.16 4.84
CA LYS A 65 1.69 -18.62 6.08
C LYS A 65 0.66 -17.62 6.60
N MET A 66 0.95 -16.33 6.53
CA MET A 66 0.03 -15.26 6.92
C MET A 66 -1.23 -15.30 6.05
N LEU A 67 -1.08 -15.37 4.73
CA LEU A 67 -2.20 -15.42 3.80
C LEU A 67 -3.02 -16.70 3.96
N GLU A 68 -2.38 -17.86 4.16
CA GLU A 68 -3.06 -19.12 4.46
C GLU A 68 -3.86 -19.05 5.75
N SER A 69 -3.33 -18.38 6.78
CA SER A 69 -4.03 -18.19 8.08
C SER A 69 -5.23 -17.24 7.97
N ALA A 70 -5.21 -16.34 6.98
CA ALA A 70 -6.29 -15.42 6.66
C ALA A 70 -7.26 -15.95 5.60
N ASP A 71 -7.18 -17.25 5.25
CA ASP A 71 -7.99 -17.89 4.19
C ASP A 71 -7.86 -17.22 2.80
N ILE A 72 -6.72 -16.59 2.52
CA ILE A 72 -6.39 -15.96 1.24
C ILE A 72 -5.49 -16.89 0.42
N PHE A 73 -6.02 -17.39 -0.69
CA PHE A 73 -5.30 -18.29 -1.58
C PHE A 73 -4.75 -17.54 -2.79
N ILE A 74 -3.43 -17.62 -2.98
CA ILE A 74 -2.72 -17.11 -4.17
C ILE A 74 -1.98 -18.28 -4.81
N ASP A 75 -2.08 -18.42 -6.14
CA ASP A 75 -1.41 -19.48 -6.87
C ASP A 75 0.11 -19.45 -6.62
N LYS A 76 0.69 -20.64 -6.48
CA LYS A 76 2.11 -20.81 -6.14
C LYS A 76 3.06 -20.14 -7.14
N GLU A 77 2.65 -19.99 -8.40
CA GLU A 77 3.45 -19.30 -9.41
C GLU A 77 3.64 -17.80 -9.11
N TYR A 78 2.77 -17.20 -8.30
CA TYR A 78 2.83 -15.80 -7.89
C TYR A 78 3.43 -15.60 -6.51
N HIS A 79 3.98 -16.65 -5.87
CA HIS A 79 4.61 -16.57 -4.55
C HIS A 79 5.96 -15.85 -4.61
N THR A 80 5.90 -14.52 -4.73
CA THR A 80 7.05 -13.63 -4.72
C THR A 80 6.81 -12.48 -3.75
N ALA A 81 7.87 -11.97 -3.12
CA ALA A 81 7.75 -10.86 -2.17
C ALA A 81 7.07 -9.64 -2.81
N ASN A 82 7.33 -9.37 -4.09
CA ASN A 82 6.75 -8.25 -4.82
C ASN A 82 5.23 -8.38 -5.07
N ILE A 83 4.68 -9.59 -5.11
CA ILE A 83 3.24 -9.78 -5.25
C ILE A 83 2.59 -9.92 -3.89
N LEU A 84 3.12 -10.79 -3.03
CA LEU A 84 2.46 -11.19 -1.79
C LEU A 84 2.42 -10.07 -0.73
N HIS A 85 3.32 -9.10 -0.75
CA HIS A 85 3.30 -8.04 0.26
C HIS A 85 2.06 -7.14 0.18
N GLY A 86 1.43 -6.95 -0.98
CA GLY A 86 0.19 -6.18 -1.07
C GLY A 86 -0.94 -6.84 -0.26
N PRO A 87 -1.27 -8.10 -0.56
CA PRO A 87 -2.20 -8.90 0.25
C PRO A 87 -1.83 -8.99 1.73
N CYS A 88 -0.55 -9.22 2.06
CA CYS A 88 -0.10 -9.28 3.45
C CYS A 88 -0.24 -7.93 4.16
N ALA A 89 0.07 -6.82 3.47
CA ALA A 89 -0.10 -5.48 4.01
C ALA A 89 -1.57 -5.17 4.30
N ALA A 90 -2.51 -5.67 3.49
CA ALA A 90 -3.93 -5.53 3.74
C ALA A 90 -4.38 -6.35 4.96
N VAL A 91 -3.86 -7.57 5.13
CA VAL A 91 -4.09 -8.39 6.34
C VAL A 91 -3.58 -7.67 7.58
N ILE A 92 -2.34 -7.17 7.55
CA ILE A 92 -1.75 -6.40 8.66
C ILE A 92 -2.57 -5.14 8.95
N ALA A 93 -3.01 -4.40 7.92
CA ALA A 93 -3.85 -3.22 8.09
C ALA A 93 -5.15 -3.54 8.84
N TYR A 94 -5.78 -4.65 8.49
CA TYR A 94 -7.03 -5.11 9.11
C TYR A 94 -6.80 -5.63 10.54
N GLU A 95 -5.83 -6.51 10.76
CA GLU A 95 -5.64 -7.21 12.04
C GLU A 95 -4.86 -6.38 13.08
N ASP A 96 -3.82 -5.64 12.68
CA ASP A 96 -2.93 -4.93 13.61
C ASP A 96 -3.36 -3.47 13.84
N TYR A 97 -4.12 -2.88 12.92
CA TYR A 97 -4.45 -1.43 12.93
C TYR A 97 -5.94 -1.13 12.81
N ASP A 98 -6.82 -2.13 12.96
CA ASP A 98 -8.27 -1.99 12.99
C ASP A 98 -8.86 -1.26 11.76
N ILE A 99 -8.24 -1.42 10.59
CA ILE A 99 -8.72 -0.81 9.34
C ILE A 99 -9.79 -1.70 8.72
N ASP A 100 -11.05 -1.24 8.74
CA ASP A 100 -12.21 -1.95 8.20
C ASP A 100 -12.74 -1.36 6.87
N ASP A 101 -12.20 -0.23 6.41
CA ASP A 101 -12.64 0.43 5.18
C ASP A 101 -12.15 -0.32 3.92
N GLU A 102 -13.11 -0.89 3.18
CA GLU A 102 -12.82 -1.67 1.96
C GLU A 102 -12.05 -0.88 0.89
N GLU A 103 -12.26 0.44 0.75
CA GLU A 103 -11.51 1.22 -0.24
C GLU A 103 -10.02 1.32 0.13
N ILE A 104 -9.71 1.41 1.42
CA ILE A 104 -8.33 1.41 1.93
C ILE A 104 -7.72 0.03 1.74
N LEU A 105 -8.41 -1.02 2.20
CA LEU A 105 -7.93 -2.40 2.14
C LEU A 105 -7.69 -2.87 0.71
N TYR A 106 -8.61 -2.60 -0.23
CA TYR A 106 -8.40 -2.95 -1.63
C TYR A 106 -7.29 -2.13 -2.28
N ALA A 107 -7.15 -0.84 -1.93
CA ALA A 107 -6.05 -0.05 -2.44
C ALA A 107 -4.68 -0.57 -2.00
N ILE A 108 -4.57 -1.06 -0.77
CA ILE A 108 -3.37 -1.74 -0.26
C ILE A 108 -3.18 -3.09 -0.95
N TYR A 109 -4.23 -3.92 -1.00
CA TYR A 109 -4.16 -5.29 -1.52
C TYR A 109 -3.68 -5.33 -2.98
N TYR A 110 -4.25 -4.47 -3.83
CA TYR A 110 -4.04 -4.49 -5.27
C TYR A 110 -2.96 -3.53 -5.77
N HIS A 111 -2.22 -2.82 -4.90
CA HIS A 111 -1.32 -1.74 -5.35
C HIS A 111 -0.17 -2.20 -6.27
N THR A 112 0.19 -3.49 -6.26
CA THR A 112 1.31 -4.02 -7.05
C THR A 112 0.94 -4.58 -8.40
N PHE A 113 -0.24 -5.21 -8.52
CA PHE A 113 -0.68 -5.88 -9.75
C PHE A 113 -1.98 -5.31 -10.34
N GLY A 114 -2.70 -4.49 -9.58
CA GLY A 114 -3.98 -3.93 -9.99
C GLY A 114 -5.06 -4.99 -10.22
N ARG A 115 -6.23 -4.55 -10.68
CA ARG A 115 -7.31 -5.45 -11.11
C ARG A 115 -8.25 -4.78 -12.12
N ALA A 116 -9.04 -5.58 -12.82
CA ALA A 116 -10.12 -5.05 -13.63
C ALA A 116 -11.14 -4.31 -12.74
N GLY A 117 -11.57 -3.13 -13.18
CA GLY A 117 -12.58 -2.36 -12.45
C GLY A 117 -12.08 -1.65 -11.19
N MET A 118 -10.77 -1.38 -11.06
CA MET A 118 -10.21 -0.63 -9.92
C MET A 118 -11.01 0.65 -9.61
N GLY A 119 -11.32 0.80 -8.33
CA GLY A 119 -11.88 2.00 -7.74
C GLY A 119 -10.91 3.18 -7.79
N LYS A 120 -11.38 4.34 -7.32
CA LYS A 120 -10.56 5.56 -7.32
C LYS A 120 -9.33 5.40 -6.41
N MET A 121 -9.53 4.89 -5.19
CA MET A 121 -8.46 4.76 -4.21
C MET A 121 -7.35 3.81 -4.68
N GLU A 122 -7.74 2.66 -5.23
CA GLU A 122 -6.80 1.70 -5.82
C GLU A 122 -5.93 2.34 -6.90
N LYS A 123 -6.54 3.14 -7.80
CA LYS A 123 -5.79 3.85 -8.86
C LYS A 123 -4.86 4.90 -8.27
N VAL A 124 -5.31 5.64 -7.26
CA VAL A 124 -4.50 6.65 -6.58
C VAL A 124 -3.23 6.01 -6.00
N ILE A 125 -3.37 4.94 -5.22
CA ILE A 125 -2.23 4.28 -4.57
C ILE A 125 -1.32 3.60 -5.60
N PHE A 126 -1.88 2.89 -6.58
CA PHE A 126 -1.12 2.25 -7.65
C PHE A 126 -0.26 3.26 -8.44
N ILE A 127 -0.84 4.41 -8.81
CA ILE A 127 -0.11 5.46 -9.53
C ILE A 127 0.90 6.15 -8.61
N ALA A 128 0.53 6.43 -7.36
CA ALA A 128 1.41 7.11 -6.41
C ALA A 128 2.68 6.28 -6.14
N ASP A 129 2.57 4.98 -5.87
CA ASP A 129 3.73 4.09 -5.66
C ASP A 129 4.66 4.03 -6.88
N ALA A 130 4.07 4.02 -8.08
CA ALA A 130 4.83 4.03 -9.32
C ALA A 130 5.47 5.41 -9.61
N ALA A 131 4.82 6.52 -9.27
CA ALA A 131 5.18 7.84 -9.79
C ALA A 131 5.81 8.80 -8.76
N GLU A 132 5.94 8.39 -7.51
CA GLU A 132 6.53 9.20 -6.44
C GLU A 132 7.89 9.78 -6.82
N LYS A 133 8.23 10.96 -6.28
CA LYS A 133 9.34 11.81 -6.76
C LYS A 133 10.73 11.16 -6.72
N GLY A 134 10.96 10.19 -5.84
CA GLY A 134 12.17 9.39 -5.69
C GLY A 134 12.37 8.31 -6.76
N ARG A 135 11.33 7.93 -7.52
CA ARG A 135 11.45 6.97 -8.61
C ARG A 135 12.25 7.55 -9.78
N THR A 136 13.23 6.79 -10.28
CA THR A 136 14.20 7.21 -11.32
C THR A 136 14.30 6.27 -12.52
N TYR A 137 13.39 5.31 -12.67
CA TYR A 137 13.44 4.34 -13.77
C TYR A 137 13.05 4.97 -15.13
N LYS A 138 13.52 4.35 -16.23
CA LYS A 138 13.53 4.88 -17.61
C LYS A 138 12.24 5.56 -18.11
N ASN A 139 11.07 5.15 -17.62
CA ASN A 139 9.77 5.64 -18.08
C ASN A 139 8.95 6.40 -17.01
N VAL A 140 9.51 6.67 -15.82
CA VAL A 140 8.76 7.34 -14.73
C VAL A 140 8.20 8.70 -15.15
N GLY A 141 8.94 9.45 -15.98
CA GLY A 141 8.51 10.75 -16.49
C GLY A 141 7.30 10.69 -17.42
N LYS A 142 6.96 9.51 -17.98
CA LYS A 142 5.72 9.33 -18.75
C LYS A 142 4.51 9.09 -17.85
N ILE A 143 4.72 8.48 -16.68
CA ILE A 143 3.66 8.18 -15.72
C ILE A 143 3.23 9.45 -14.97
N ARG A 144 4.17 10.39 -14.76
CA ARG A 144 3.92 11.68 -14.10
C ARG A 144 3.20 12.73 -14.99
N LYS A 145 2.92 12.41 -16.26
CA LYS A 145 2.28 13.33 -17.23
C LYS A 145 0.81 12.98 -17.39
#